data_AF-A0AA50PDY8-F1
#
_entry.id   AF-A0AA50PDY8-F1
#
_cell.length_a   1.000
_cell.length_b   1.000
_cell.length_c   1.000
_cell.angle_alpha   90.00
_cell.angle_beta   90.00
_cell.angle_gamma   90.00
#
_symmetry.space_group_name_H-M   'P 1'
#
loop_
_entity.id
_entity.type
_entity.pdbx_description
1 polymer ?
#
loop_
_entity_poly.entity_id
_entity_poly.type
_entity_poly.pdbx_seq_one_letter_code
_entity_poly.pdbx_strand_id
1 'polypeptide(L)' 'NGAPQTKVCQFKLVLLGESAVGKSSLVLRFVKGQFHEYQESTIGAAFLTQTLCLDDTTVKFEIWDTAGQE' A
#
# COMPACT_ATOMS: atom_id res chain seq x y z
N ASN A 1 15.85 -29.15 16.47
CA ASN A 1 14.56 -28.42 16.54
C ASN A 1 14.78 -26.98 16.09
N GLY A 2 14.79 -26.73 14.78
CA GLY A 2 14.86 -25.36 14.24
C GLY A 2 13.52 -25.04 13.59
N ALA A 3 12.74 -24.15 14.18
CA ALA A 3 11.58 -23.60 13.49
C ALA A 3 12.08 -22.88 12.22
N PRO A 4 11.37 -22.96 11.08
CA PRO A 4 11.75 -22.20 9.89
C PRO A 4 11.79 -20.71 10.24
N GLN A 5 12.95 -20.08 10.02
CA GLN A 5 13.16 -18.68 10.33
C GLN A 5 12.51 -17.83 9.23
N THR A 6 11.34 -17.27 9.50
CA THR A 6 10.66 -16.39 8.55
C THR A 6 11.44 -15.09 8.38
N LYS A 7 11.86 -14.79 7.15
CA LYS A 7 12.56 -13.55 6.81
C LYS A 7 11.58 -12.39 6.85
N VAL A 8 11.94 -11.28 7.49
CA VAL A 8 11.10 -10.07 7.49
C VAL A 8 11.73 -9.00 6.59
N CYS A 9 10.97 -8.52 5.62
CA CYS A 9 11.39 -7.48 4.69
C CYS A 9 10.43 -6.28 4.79
N GLN A 10 10.97 -5.07 4.79
CA GLN A 10 10.19 -3.84 4.82
C GLN A 10 10.50 -3.00 3.57
N PHE A 11 9.45 -2.54 2.88
CA PHE A 11 9.57 -1.73 1.67
C PHE A 11 8.72 -0.47 1.77
N LYS A 12 9.28 0.66 1.34
CA LYS A 12 8.54 1.90 1.15
C LYS A 12 8.00 1.93 -0.29
N LEU A 13 6.70 2.12 -0.42
CA LEU A 13 6.00 2.21 -1.70
C LEU A 13 5.37 3.60 -1.81
N VAL A 14 5.78 4.40 -2.79
CA VAL A 14 5.21 5.73 -3.03
C VAL A 14 4.47 5.70 -4.36
N LEU A 15 3.20 6.08 -4.36
CA LEU A 15 2.40 6.13 -5.58
C LEU A 15 2.41 7.54 -6.13
N LEU A 16 2.88 7.69 -7.37
CA LEU A 16 2.92 8.96 -8.10
C LEU A 16 2.05 8.88 -9.36
N GLY A 17 1.62 10.04 -9.84
CA GLY A 17 0.79 10.19 -11.04
C GLY A 17 -0.25 11.29 -10.88
N GLU A 18 -0.88 11.69 -11.98
CA GLU A 18 -1.88 12.77 -12.00
C GLU A 18 -3.07 12.53 -11.06
N SER A 19 -3.81 13.59 -10.77
CA SER A 19 -5.06 13.48 -10.01
C SER A 19 -6.06 12.55 -10.71
N ALA A 20 -6.88 11.85 -9.93
CA ALA A 20 -7.93 10.94 -10.41
C ALA A 20 -7.49 9.71 -11.24
N VAL A 21 -6.19 9.44 -11.44
CA VAL A 21 -5.73 8.22 -12.15
C VAL A 21 -5.91 6.90 -11.38
N GLY A 22 -6.46 6.96 -10.16
CA GLY A 22 -6.82 5.77 -9.39
C GLY A 22 -5.83 5.31 -8.32
N LYS A 23 -4.80 6.11 -7.98
CA LYS A 23 -3.78 5.78 -6.95
C LYS A 23 -4.41 5.31 -5.63
N SER A 24 -5.28 6.13 -5.04
CA SER A 24 -5.97 5.82 -3.79
C SER A 24 -6.89 4.59 -3.90
N SER A 25 -7.50 4.39 -5.07
CA SER A 25 -8.36 3.22 -5.32
C SER A 25 -7.54 1.92 -5.33
N LEU A 26 -6.34 1.93 -5.91
CA LEU A 26 -5.43 0.79 -5.89
C LEU A 26 -4.96 0.49 -4.46
N VAL A 27 -4.58 1.53 -3.70
CA VAL A 27 -4.17 1.36 -2.30
C VAL A 27 -5.32 0.80 -1.45
N LEU A 28 -6.53 1.35 -1.59
CA LEU A 28 -7.70 0.87 -0.87
C LEU A 28 -8.00 -0.61 -1.20
N ARG A 29 -7.95 -0.98 -2.47
CA ARG A 29 -8.17 -2.36 -2.90
C ARG A 29 -7.10 -3.30 -2.35
N PHE A 30 -5.84 -2.89 -2.36
CA PHE A 30 -4.74 -3.70 -1.87
C PHE A 30 -4.74 -3.89 -0.35
N VAL A 31 -5.04 -2.82 0.40
CA VAL A 31 -5.00 -2.84 1.87
C VAL A 31 -6.29 -3.43 2.45
N LYS A 32 -7.45 -3.04 1.92
CA LYS A 32 -8.77 -3.35 2.50
C LYS A 32 -9.62 -4.29 1.66
N GLY A 33 -9.19 -4.66 0.45
CA GLY A 33 -10.01 -5.45 -0.46
C GLY A 33 -11.23 -4.70 -1.01
N GLN A 34 -11.31 -3.38 -0.81
CA GLN A 34 -12.48 -2.56 -1.13
C GLN A 34 -12.26 -1.68 -2.36
N PHE A 35 -13.36 -1.29 -3.00
CA PHE A 35 -13.36 -0.28 -4.05
C PHE A 35 -14.60 0.59 -3.85
N HIS A 36 -14.40 1.90 -3.96
CA HIS A 36 -15.48 2.86 -3.94
C HIS A 36 -15.55 3.52 -5.32
N GLU A 37 -16.74 3.54 -5.90
CA GLU A 37 -16.99 4.20 -7.19
C GLU A 37 -16.68 5.71 -7.10
N TYR A 38 -16.96 6.30 -5.93
CA TYR A 38 -16.66 7.69 -5.62
C TYR A 38 -15.58 7.76 -4.53
N GLN A 39 -14.32 7.75 -4.97
CA GLN A 39 -13.18 7.93 -4.08
C GLN A 39 -12.85 9.42 -3.94
N GLU A 40 -12.74 9.91 -2.70
CA GLU A 40 -12.34 11.29 -2.43
C GLU A 40 -10.89 11.53 -2.84
N SER A 41 -10.60 12.76 -3.28
CA SER A 41 -9.24 13.20 -3.62
C SER A 41 -8.32 13.14 -2.40
N THR A 42 -7.11 12.60 -2.60
CA THR A 42 -6.08 12.66 -1.57
C THR A 42 -5.65 14.11 -1.33
N ILE A 43 -5.65 14.52 -0.07
CA ILE A 43 -5.11 15.82 0.36
C ILE A 43 -3.69 15.57 0.88
N GLY A 44 -2.68 16.15 0.21
CA GLY A 44 -1.28 15.94 0.58
C GLY A 44 -0.84 14.50 0.34
N ALA A 45 -0.60 13.73 1.41
CA ALA A 45 -0.29 12.32 1.33
C ALA A 45 -0.92 11.53 2.49
N ALA A 46 -1.37 10.31 2.21
CA ALA A 46 -1.85 9.35 3.20
C ALA A 46 -0.81 8.24 3.39
N PHE A 47 -0.59 7.84 4.64
CA PHE A 47 0.28 6.73 5.01
C PHE A 47 -0.55 5.50 5.42
N LEU A 48 -0.26 4.36 4.79
CA LEU A 48 -0.89 3.09 5.11
C LEU A 48 0.18 2.00 5.23
N THR A 49 -0.17 0.91 5.94
CA THR A 49 0.69 -0.28 5.98
C THR A 49 -0.09 -1.49 5.54
N GLN A 50 0.59 -2.40 4.84
CA GLN A 50 0.06 -3.72 4.52
C GLN A 50 1.14 -4.78 4.74
N THR A 51 0.79 -5.83 5.47
CA THR A 51 1.70 -6.93 5.75
C THR A 51 1.19 -8.18 5.04
N LEU A 52 2.04 -8.78 4.21
CA LEU A 52 1.77 -10.03 3.53
C LEU A 52 2.66 -11.13 4.11
N CYS A 53 2.06 -12.27 4.44
CA CYS A 53 2.79 -13.49 4.77
C CYS A 53 2.93 -14.32 3.49
N LEU A 54 4.15 -14.42 2.98
CA LEU A 54 4.57 -15.38 1.97
C LEU A 54 5.23 -16.56 2.67
N ASP A 55 5.46 -17.66 1.95
CA ASP A 55 5.88 -18.96 2.52
C ASP A 55 6.98 -18.85 3.60
N ASP A 56 8.12 -18.27 3.26
CA ASP A 56 9.28 -18.10 4.15
C ASP A 56 9.57 -16.63 4.49
N THR A 57 8.71 -15.71 4.03
CA THR A 57 8.98 -14.27 4.08
C THR A 57 7.73 -13.47 4.47
N THR A 58 7.86 -12.63 5.49
CA THR A 58 6.88 -11.60 5.82
C THR A 58 7.28 -10.28 5.18
N VAL A 59 6.43 -9.73 4.33
CA VAL A 59 6.67 -8.45 3.64
C VAL A 59 5.78 -7.38 4.25
N LYS A 60 6.38 -6.32 4.79
CA LYS A 60 5.68 -5.13 5.27
C LYS A 60 5.86 -3.99 4.26
N PHE A 61 4.76 -3.56 3.65
CA PHE A 61 4.71 -2.35 2.84
C PHE A 61 4.36 -1.14 3.70
N GLU A 62 5.14 -0.07 3.55
CA GLU A 62 4.88 1.28 4.02
C GLU A 62 4.47 2.13 2.82
N ILE A 63 3.17 2.30 2.64
CA ILE A 63 2.57 2.86 1.44
C ILE A 63 2.28 4.35 1.66
N TRP A 64 2.77 5.18 0.74
CA TRP A 64 2.51 6.60 0.65
C TRP A 64 1.64 6.85 -0.59
N ASP A 65 0.35 7.08 -0.37
CA ASP A 65 -0.58 7.55 -1.40
C ASP A 65 -0.50 9.08 -1.46
N THR A 66 -0.06 9.66 -2.58
CA THR A 66 0.12 11.11 -2.72
C THR A 66 -0.97 11.76 -3.58
N ALA A 67 -1.24 13.04 -3.33
CA ALA A 67 -2.05 13.87 -4.21
C ALA A 67 -1.36 14.02 -5.56
N GLY A 68 -2.14 13.98 -6.65
CA GLY A 68 -1.60 14.13 -8.02
C GLY A 68 -1.54 15.58 -8.49
N GLN A 69 -1.07 16.50 -7.65
CA GLN A 69 -1.01 17.95 -7.93
C GLN A 69 0.41 18.47 -8.22
N GLU A 70 1.37 17.59 -8.50
CA GLU A 70 2.72 17.99 -8.89
C GLU A 70 2.80 18.48 -10.34
#